data_AF-A0A497P2D1-F1
#
_entry.id   AF-A0A497P2D1-F1
#
_cell.length_a   1.000
_cell.length_b   1.000
_cell.length_c   1.000
_cell.angle_alpha   90.00
_cell.angle_beta   90.00
_cell.angle_gamma   90.00
#
_symmetry.space_group_name_H-M   'P 1'
#
loop_
_entity.id
_entity.type
_entity.pdbx_description
1 polymer ?
#
loop_
_entity_poly.entity_id
_entity_poly.type
_entity_poly.pdbx_seq_one_letter_code
_entity_poly.pdbx_strand_id
1 'polypeptide(L)'
;MAEKPFKYMETLSTIHTPMDPKRIQAHYGHYIHPKIPTMDKKVVIEAAIPGWQPVWWWRNRGVENLPPGANGGLTCIQEQADAIIDCVKAGAAVIHTHPRDPADGMNRIHAPKLLAEIMDQAFNEVDFITAHHTWGWDFTKSWETDYVSYPKELLKLGKGNKYVQCGMVMSMPGYSQGRAIHSHHSIIEGVKFFEKNCIKPMYSVEAFAFETIKTTLFDTNISNWKPYWIALQLGKHIDQFTHQDPWSYRLTINCMEMVKRNMPDKDIFLGLHPAGRNWLPMAVIGLLYGAQVIRVGLEDQFYLYPHRDDIPTKASENVELLVKIIKDLGREVATVKEAREMTGVKLIKKD
;
A
#
# COMPACT_ATOMS: atom_id res chain seq x y z
N MET A 1 8.39 -60.57 44.78
CA MET A 1 7.94 -60.90 43.41
C MET A 1 7.55 -59.61 42.75
N ALA A 2 8.42 -59.05 41.90
CA ALA A 2 8.10 -57.85 41.13
C ALA A 2 7.10 -58.26 40.04
N GLU A 3 5.91 -57.66 40.03
CA GLU A 3 4.97 -57.84 38.93
C GLU A 3 5.68 -57.47 37.62
N LYS A 4 5.63 -58.40 36.65
CA LYS A 4 6.21 -58.19 35.33
C LYS A 4 5.61 -56.91 34.73
N PRO A 5 6.41 -55.99 34.18
CA PRO A 5 5.92 -54.70 33.65
C PRO A 5 4.77 -54.82 32.64
N PHE A 6 4.61 -55.98 32.00
CA PHE A 6 3.51 -56.29 31.09
C PHE A 6 2.12 -56.28 31.76
N LYS A 7 1.97 -56.75 33.01
CA LYS A 7 0.65 -56.80 33.67
C LYS A 7 0.12 -55.42 34.05
N TYR A 8 1.02 -54.49 34.40
CA TYR A 8 0.66 -53.10 34.65
C TYR A 8 0.21 -52.39 33.36
N MET A 9 0.84 -52.69 32.22
CA MET A 9 0.44 -52.15 30.92
C MET A 9 -0.94 -52.64 30.46
N GLU A 10 -1.36 -53.86 30.83
CA GLU A 10 -2.72 -54.37 30.58
C GLU A 10 -3.78 -53.66 31.44
N THR A 11 -3.42 -53.14 32.62
CA THR A 11 -4.33 -52.33 33.47
C THR A 11 -4.42 -50.87 33.02
N LEU A 12 -3.46 -50.39 32.24
CA LEU A 12 -3.57 -49.11 31.57
C LEU A 12 -4.51 -49.31 30.39
N SER A 13 -5.74 -48.78 30.49
CA SER A 13 -6.64 -48.58 29.36
C SER A 13 -6.00 -47.62 28.35
N THR A 14 -5.01 -48.10 27.60
CA THR A 14 -4.33 -47.37 26.51
C THR A 14 -5.12 -47.42 25.21
N ILE A 15 -6.25 -48.13 25.20
CA ILE A 15 -7.30 -47.88 24.23
C ILE A 15 -7.94 -46.56 24.64
N HIS A 16 -7.71 -45.49 23.86
CA HIS A 16 -8.60 -44.33 23.88
C HIS A 16 -10.03 -44.88 23.70
N THR A 17 -10.75 -44.99 24.81
CA THR A 17 -12.18 -45.31 24.82
C THR A 17 -12.84 -44.36 23.83
N PRO A 18 -13.86 -44.76 23.03
CA PRO A 18 -14.60 -43.81 22.20
C PRO A 18 -15.09 -42.71 23.13
N MET A 19 -14.43 -41.56 23.11
CA MET A 19 -14.67 -40.54 24.10
C MET A 19 -16.11 -40.06 23.89
N ASP A 20 -16.89 -40.01 24.97
CA ASP A 20 -18.24 -39.43 24.97
C ASP A 20 -18.22 -38.16 24.09
N PRO A 21 -19.08 -38.04 23.06
CA PRO A 21 -19.12 -36.88 22.19
C PRO A 21 -19.17 -35.55 22.96
N LYS A 22 -19.79 -35.51 24.15
CA LYS A 22 -19.77 -34.33 25.02
C LYS A 22 -18.41 -34.04 25.64
N ARG A 23 -17.64 -35.09 25.98
CA ARG A 23 -16.26 -34.97 26.47
C ARG A 23 -15.31 -34.59 25.34
N ILE A 24 -15.49 -35.12 24.14
CA ILE A 24 -14.78 -34.68 22.94
C ILE A 24 -15.13 -33.22 22.67
N GLN A 25 -16.40 -32.83 22.68
CA GLN A 25 -16.79 -31.44 22.45
C GLN A 25 -16.31 -30.49 23.56
N ALA A 26 -16.18 -30.95 24.80
CA ALA A 26 -15.60 -30.15 25.88
C ALA A 26 -14.07 -30.03 25.78
N HIS A 27 -13.36 -31.11 25.43
CA HIS A 27 -11.90 -31.09 25.23
C HIS A 27 -11.49 -30.41 23.92
N TYR A 28 -12.27 -30.64 22.86
CA TYR A 28 -12.00 -30.21 21.50
C TYR A 28 -12.87 -29.05 21.02
N GLY A 29 -13.78 -28.54 21.85
CA GLY A 29 -14.57 -27.34 21.54
C GLY A 29 -13.70 -26.11 21.32
N HIS A 30 -12.50 -26.09 21.92
CA HIS A 30 -11.43 -25.12 21.64
C HIS A 30 -10.73 -25.31 20.28
N TYR A 31 -11.07 -26.31 19.47
CA TYR A 31 -10.53 -26.44 18.11
C TYR A 31 -11.55 -26.06 17.02
N ILE A 32 -12.81 -25.82 17.40
CA ILE A 32 -13.85 -25.32 16.48
C ILE A 32 -13.99 -23.81 16.72
N HIS A 33 -12.97 -23.07 16.29
CA HIS A 33 -13.00 -21.61 16.33
C HIS A 33 -13.42 -21.02 14.98
N PRO A 34 -14.15 -19.89 14.96
CA PRO A 34 -14.42 -19.17 13.71
C PRO A 34 -13.11 -18.71 13.08
N LYS A 35 -13.15 -18.41 11.77
CA LYS A 35 -12.04 -17.73 11.08
C LYS A 35 -11.67 -16.45 11.83
N ILE A 36 -10.38 -16.10 11.81
CA ILE A 36 -9.86 -14.91 12.49
C ILE A 36 -10.49 -13.66 11.87
N PRO A 37 -11.31 -12.88 12.62
CA PRO A 37 -12.07 -11.77 12.05
C PRO A 37 -11.20 -10.63 11.52
N THR A 38 -9.98 -10.45 12.04
CA THR A 38 -9.07 -9.41 11.51
C THR A 38 -8.53 -9.74 10.13
N MET A 39 -8.58 -11.00 9.69
CA MET A 39 -8.00 -11.46 8.42
C MET A 39 -9.07 -11.97 7.45
N ASP A 40 -10.35 -11.66 7.67
CA ASP A 40 -11.47 -12.16 6.88
C ASP A 40 -11.64 -11.45 5.52
N LYS A 41 -11.07 -10.26 5.36
CA LYS A 41 -11.09 -9.48 4.12
C LYS A 41 -9.95 -9.88 3.18
N LYS A 42 -10.22 -9.78 1.87
CA LYS A 42 -9.17 -9.81 0.84
C LYS A 42 -8.15 -8.69 1.03
N VAL A 43 -6.99 -8.83 0.40
CA VAL A 43 -5.90 -7.87 0.44
C VAL A 43 -5.68 -7.28 -0.95
N VAL A 44 -5.75 -5.96 -1.05
CA VAL A 44 -5.31 -5.19 -2.20
C VAL A 44 -3.80 -4.99 -2.11
N ILE A 45 -3.09 -5.11 -3.24
CA ILE A 45 -1.68 -4.76 -3.32
C ILE A 45 -1.54 -3.49 -4.16
N GLU A 46 -0.89 -2.47 -3.57
CA GLU A 46 -0.46 -1.28 -4.29
C GLU A 46 1.01 -1.45 -4.71
N ALA A 47 1.29 -1.35 -6.00
CA ALA A 47 2.66 -1.37 -6.51
C ALA A 47 3.17 0.06 -6.75
N ALA A 48 4.28 0.41 -6.10
CA ALA A 48 4.98 1.68 -6.24
C ALA A 48 6.17 1.55 -7.20
N ILE A 49 5.93 1.90 -8.48
CA ILE A 49 6.83 1.61 -9.60
C ILE A 49 6.76 2.73 -10.67
N PRO A 50 7.89 3.18 -11.25
CA PRO A 50 9.28 2.80 -10.98
C PRO A 50 9.86 3.39 -9.67
N GLY A 51 9.18 4.39 -9.10
CA GLY A 51 9.65 5.14 -7.93
C GLY A 51 10.65 6.25 -8.27
N TRP A 52 10.93 7.12 -7.28
CA TRP A 52 11.75 8.33 -7.45
C TRP A 52 13.26 8.11 -7.28
N GLN A 53 13.68 6.91 -6.91
CA GLN A 53 15.05 6.65 -6.47
C GLN A 53 16.11 6.96 -7.54
N PRO A 54 17.32 7.39 -7.15
CA PRO A 54 18.34 7.77 -8.10
C PRO A 54 18.96 6.55 -8.80
N VAL A 55 19.24 6.70 -10.10
CA VAL A 55 19.77 5.62 -10.96
C VAL A 55 21.12 5.07 -10.47
N TRP A 56 22.02 5.95 -9.98
CA TRP A 56 23.34 5.53 -9.50
C TRP A 56 23.28 4.50 -8.35
N TRP A 57 22.17 4.43 -7.62
CA TRP A 57 22.04 3.54 -6.47
C TRP A 57 21.98 2.08 -6.87
N TRP A 58 21.29 1.79 -7.96
CA TRP A 58 21.20 0.48 -8.59
C TRP A 58 22.51 0.12 -9.30
N ARG A 59 23.07 1.07 -10.06
CA ARG A 59 24.32 0.86 -10.82
C ARG A 59 25.51 0.54 -9.91
N ASN A 60 25.64 1.22 -8.77
CA ASN A 60 26.69 0.94 -7.78
C ASN A 60 26.62 -0.49 -7.18
N ARG A 61 25.55 -1.24 -7.49
CA ARG A 61 25.28 -2.60 -7.01
C ARG A 61 25.12 -3.60 -8.16
N GLY A 62 25.54 -3.24 -9.36
CA GLY A 62 25.54 -4.12 -10.53
C GLY A 62 24.17 -4.28 -11.19
N VAL A 63 23.20 -3.42 -10.88
CA VAL A 63 21.88 -3.43 -11.55
C VAL A 63 21.78 -2.23 -12.47
N GLU A 64 21.94 -2.44 -13.77
CA GLU A 64 22.03 -1.36 -14.76
C GLU A 64 20.67 -0.82 -15.20
N ASN A 65 19.64 -1.68 -15.24
CA ASN A 65 18.34 -1.38 -15.85
C ASN A 65 17.24 -1.03 -14.84
N LEU A 66 17.62 -0.68 -13.60
CA LEU A 66 16.67 -0.22 -12.58
C LEU A 66 16.94 1.23 -12.13
N PRO A 67 15.87 1.98 -11.81
CA PRO A 67 14.47 1.63 -12.02
C PRO A 67 14.08 1.58 -13.51
N PRO A 68 12.95 0.97 -13.90
CA PRO A 68 12.51 0.96 -15.31
C PRO A 68 12.50 2.37 -15.91
N GLY A 69 13.07 2.56 -17.11
CA GLY A 69 13.27 3.87 -17.73
C GLY A 69 14.52 4.64 -17.26
N ALA A 70 15.36 4.06 -16.39
CA ALA A 70 16.55 4.72 -15.83
C ALA A 70 17.59 5.16 -16.87
N ASN A 71 17.61 4.53 -18.04
CA ASN A 71 18.57 4.83 -19.11
C ASN A 71 18.05 5.88 -20.11
N GLY A 72 16.81 6.34 -19.96
CA GLY A 72 16.16 7.19 -20.95
C GLY A 72 16.06 6.48 -22.31
N GLY A 73 16.01 7.26 -23.39
CA GLY A 73 15.97 6.75 -24.75
C GLY A 73 14.60 6.21 -25.18
N LEU A 74 14.61 5.53 -26.34
CA LEU A 74 13.40 5.13 -27.05
C LEU A 74 12.55 4.10 -26.30
N THR A 75 13.15 3.29 -25.44
CA THR A 75 12.47 2.24 -24.67
C THR A 75 11.95 2.72 -23.31
N CYS A 76 12.31 3.94 -22.88
CA CYS A 76 12.02 4.44 -21.53
C CYS A 76 10.54 4.37 -21.12
N ILE A 77 9.63 4.70 -22.05
CA ILE A 77 8.19 4.67 -21.78
C ILE A 77 7.70 3.22 -21.69
N GLN A 78 8.12 2.37 -22.64
CA GLN A 78 7.73 0.97 -22.69
C GLN A 78 8.23 0.20 -21.47
N GLU A 79 9.48 0.42 -21.03
CA GLU A 79 10.04 -0.18 -19.82
C GLU A 79 9.20 0.13 -18.57
N GLN A 80 8.72 1.37 -18.45
CA GLN A 80 7.85 1.77 -17.33
C GLN A 80 6.46 1.14 -17.43
N ALA A 81 5.89 1.04 -18.63
CA ALA A 81 4.61 0.39 -18.87
C ALA A 81 4.69 -1.13 -18.60
N ASP A 82 5.73 -1.81 -19.08
CA ASP A 82 5.99 -3.23 -18.86
C ASP A 82 6.11 -3.54 -17.37
N ALA A 83 6.82 -2.70 -16.62
CA ALA A 83 6.95 -2.85 -15.18
C ALA A 83 5.61 -2.73 -14.43
N ILE A 84 4.71 -1.88 -14.89
CA ILE A 84 3.34 -1.79 -14.37
C ILE A 84 2.57 -3.07 -14.72
N ILE A 85 2.63 -3.50 -15.97
CA ILE A 85 1.98 -4.72 -16.46
C ILE A 85 2.42 -5.94 -15.64
N ASP A 86 3.72 -6.10 -15.41
CA ASP A 86 4.29 -7.19 -14.62
C ASP A 86 3.79 -7.16 -13.17
N CYS A 87 3.76 -5.99 -12.53
CA CYS A 87 3.20 -5.84 -11.19
C CYS A 87 1.72 -6.24 -11.13
N VAL A 88 0.91 -5.84 -12.11
CA VAL A 88 -0.52 -6.19 -12.16
C VAL A 88 -0.71 -7.68 -12.40
N LYS A 89 0.04 -8.27 -13.35
CA LYS A 89 0.03 -9.72 -13.62
C LYS A 89 0.49 -10.53 -12.40
N ALA A 90 1.40 -10.00 -11.58
CA ALA A 90 1.82 -10.62 -10.34
C ALA A 90 0.74 -10.57 -9.23
N GLY A 91 -0.16 -9.59 -9.25
CA GLY A 91 -1.27 -9.47 -8.29
C GLY A 91 -1.55 -8.07 -7.75
N ALA A 92 -0.85 -7.04 -8.23
CA ALA A 92 -1.16 -5.66 -7.88
C ALA A 92 -2.49 -5.21 -8.50
N ALA A 93 -3.28 -4.46 -7.75
CA ALA A 93 -4.54 -3.88 -8.22
C ALA A 93 -4.52 -2.34 -8.24
N VAL A 94 -3.56 -1.74 -7.54
CA VAL A 94 -3.35 -0.29 -7.46
C VAL A 94 -1.92 0.01 -7.91
N ILE A 95 -1.74 1.06 -8.70
CA ILE A 95 -0.44 1.48 -9.22
C ILE A 95 -0.15 2.91 -8.78
N HIS A 96 1.03 3.09 -8.20
CA HIS A 96 1.62 4.37 -7.86
C HIS A 96 2.89 4.59 -8.67
N THR A 97 3.01 5.73 -9.33
CA THR A 97 4.06 5.94 -10.33
C THR A 97 4.62 7.36 -10.24
N HIS A 98 5.94 7.43 -10.28
CA HIS A 98 6.72 8.62 -10.56
C HIS A 98 7.37 8.44 -11.95
N PRO A 99 6.88 9.13 -13.00
CA PRO A 99 7.34 8.88 -14.35
C PRO A 99 8.79 9.34 -14.56
N ARG A 100 9.54 8.64 -15.42
CA ARG A 100 10.89 8.96 -15.86
C ARG A 100 10.90 9.47 -17.28
N ASP A 101 11.66 10.54 -17.49
CA ASP A 101 11.71 11.26 -18.76
C ASP A 101 12.60 10.52 -19.79
N PRO A 102 12.12 10.27 -21.02
CA PRO A 102 12.94 9.66 -22.06
C PRO A 102 14.20 10.46 -22.43
N ALA A 103 14.25 11.76 -22.17
CA ALA A 103 15.41 12.59 -22.51
C ALA A 103 16.64 12.26 -21.65
N ASP A 104 16.45 11.87 -20.38
CA ASP A 104 17.55 11.73 -19.40
C ASP A 104 17.38 10.58 -18.39
N GLY A 105 16.26 9.86 -18.39
CA GLY A 105 15.94 8.78 -17.45
C GLY A 105 15.66 9.26 -16.02
N MET A 106 15.59 10.56 -15.78
CA MET A 106 15.34 11.13 -14.47
C MET A 106 13.84 11.18 -14.16
N ASN A 107 13.49 11.02 -12.90
CA ASN A 107 12.09 11.09 -12.46
C ASN A 107 11.55 12.52 -12.57
N ARG A 108 10.23 12.65 -12.78
CA ARG A 108 9.49 13.91 -12.83
C ARG A 108 8.34 13.88 -11.83
N ILE A 109 8.13 14.97 -11.11
CA ILE A 109 7.09 15.09 -10.07
C ILE A 109 5.81 15.76 -10.61
N HIS A 110 5.92 16.48 -11.74
CA HIS A 110 4.80 17.14 -12.45
C HIS A 110 4.89 16.94 -13.97
N ALA A 111 4.60 15.72 -14.43
CA ALA A 111 4.67 15.38 -15.86
C ALA A 111 3.39 14.64 -16.31
N PRO A 112 2.26 15.35 -16.45
CA PRO A 112 0.95 14.71 -16.61
C PRO A 112 0.80 14.05 -17.99
N LYS A 113 1.41 14.64 -19.03
CA LYS A 113 1.44 14.06 -20.38
C LYS A 113 2.26 12.77 -20.41
N LEU A 114 3.46 12.79 -19.84
CA LEU A 114 4.33 11.63 -19.74
C LEU A 114 3.68 10.51 -18.93
N LEU A 115 3.05 10.85 -17.79
CA LEU A 115 2.30 9.89 -17.00
C LEU A 115 1.16 9.28 -17.80
N ALA A 116 0.35 10.10 -18.49
CA ALA A 116 -0.75 9.62 -19.33
C ALA A 116 -0.26 8.66 -20.43
N GLU A 117 0.86 8.98 -21.09
CA GLU A 117 1.45 8.15 -22.14
C GLU A 117 1.89 6.78 -21.63
N ILE A 118 2.61 6.73 -20.50
CA ILE A 118 3.01 5.46 -19.84
C ILE A 118 1.76 4.65 -19.45
N MET A 119 0.77 5.31 -18.85
CA MET A 119 -0.45 4.65 -18.40
C MET A 119 -1.27 4.12 -19.56
N ASP A 120 -1.36 4.83 -20.68
CA ASP A 120 -2.06 4.34 -21.87
C ASP A 120 -1.45 3.06 -22.43
N GLN A 121 -0.11 2.97 -22.45
CA GLN A 121 0.56 1.73 -22.86
C GLN A 121 0.21 0.57 -21.92
N ALA A 122 0.26 0.78 -20.60
CA ALA A 122 -0.11 -0.25 -19.64
C ALA A 122 -1.61 -0.64 -19.73
N PHE A 123 -2.49 0.34 -19.90
CA PHE A 123 -3.95 0.12 -20.01
C PHE A 123 -4.36 -0.62 -21.28
N ASN A 124 -3.49 -0.74 -22.29
CA ASN A 124 -3.74 -1.58 -23.46
C ASN A 124 -3.68 -3.08 -23.12
N GLU A 125 -3.00 -3.46 -22.04
CA GLU A 125 -2.86 -4.87 -21.63
C GLU A 125 -3.60 -5.22 -20.34
N VAL A 126 -3.60 -4.32 -19.36
CA VAL A 126 -4.11 -4.62 -18.01
C VAL A 126 -4.96 -3.47 -17.45
N ASP A 127 -5.88 -3.80 -16.55
CA ASP A 127 -6.65 -2.81 -15.79
C ASP A 127 -6.05 -2.63 -14.39
N PHE A 128 -6.16 -1.42 -13.82
CA PHE A 128 -5.71 -1.09 -12.46
C PHE A 128 -6.28 0.24 -11.96
N ILE A 129 -6.14 0.49 -10.66
CA ILE A 129 -6.47 1.78 -10.03
C ILE A 129 -5.23 2.68 -10.05
N THR A 130 -5.37 3.89 -10.59
CA THR A 130 -4.32 4.93 -10.59
C THR A 130 -4.35 5.71 -9.27
N ALA A 131 -3.33 5.54 -8.42
CA ALA A 131 -3.22 6.18 -7.10
C ALA A 131 -1.85 6.86 -6.94
N HIS A 132 -1.64 7.92 -7.71
CA HIS A 132 -0.32 8.52 -7.86
C HIS A 132 -0.06 9.65 -6.87
N HIS A 133 1.18 10.13 -6.84
CA HIS A 133 1.52 11.42 -6.29
C HIS A 133 0.82 12.52 -7.11
N THR A 134 -0.09 13.25 -6.49
CA THR A 134 -1.00 14.20 -7.17
C THR A 134 -0.80 15.66 -6.78
N TRP A 135 0.10 15.95 -5.85
CA TRP A 135 0.29 17.28 -5.32
C TRP A 135 1.56 17.96 -5.86
N GLY A 136 1.66 19.27 -5.67
CA GLY A 136 2.75 20.08 -6.19
C GLY A 136 2.96 21.36 -5.43
N TRP A 137 3.66 22.29 -6.06
CA TRP A 137 3.93 23.59 -5.47
C TRP A 137 4.06 24.64 -6.57
N ASP A 138 3.54 25.82 -6.28
CA ASP A 138 3.76 27.02 -7.07
C ASP A 138 4.21 28.13 -6.10
N PHE A 139 5.53 28.18 -5.86
CA PHE A 139 6.13 29.15 -4.94
C PHE A 139 5.97 30.60 -5.40
N THR A 140 5.50 30.84 -6.63
CA THR A 140 5.11 32.19 -7.07
C THR A 140 3.76 32.63 -6.48
N LYS A 141 2.92 31.67 -6.07
CA LYS A 141 1.59 31.91 -5.47
C LYS A 141 1.60 31.75 -3.95
N SER A 142 2.19 30.67 -3.45
CA SER A 142 2.14 30.34 -2.02
C SER A 142 3.25 29.35 -1.64
N TRP A 143 3.57 29.31 -0.34
CA TRP A 143 4.38 28.25 0.26
C TRP A 143 3.58 26.98 0.53
N GLU A 144 2.26 27.01 0.33
CA GLU A 144 1.39 25.86 0.52
C GLU A 144 1.41 24.90 -0.67
N THR A 145 1.05 23.65 -0.39
CA THR A 145 0.96 22.60 -1.40
C THR A 145 -0.21 22.83 -2.34
N ASP A 146 0.00 22.62 -3.63
CA ASP A 146 -1.07 22.64 -4.64
C ASP A 146 -1.57 21.21 -4.91
N TYR A 147 -2.79 20.91 -4.45
CA TYR A 147 -3.48 19.64 -4.70
C TYR A 147 -4.39 19.66 -5.94
N VAL A 148 -4.50 20.80 -6.62
CA VAL A 148 -5.54 21.06 -7.63
C VAL A 148 -4.98 21.08 -9.04
N SER A 149 -3.89 21.80 -9.29
CA SER A 149 -3.44 22.08 -10.66
C SER A 149 -3.08 20.81 -11.44
N TYR A 150 -2.28 19.94 -10.82
CA TYR A 150 -1.80 18.72 -11.48
C TYR A 150 -2.94 17.71 -11.73
N PRO A 151 -3.83 17.41 -10.77
CA PRO A 151 -4.95 16.49 -11.01
C PRO A 151 -5.98 17.06 -11.99
N LYS A 152 -6.16 18.38 -12.02
CA LYS A 152 -7.00 19.04 -13.03
C LYS A 152 -6.50 18.80 -14.46
N GLU A 153 -5.19 18.80 -14.67
CA GLU A 153 -4.62 18.48 -15.98
C GLU A 153 -4.80 16.99 -16.34
N LEU A 154 -4.59 16.09 -15.38
CA LEU A 154 -4.83 14.65 -15.58
C LEU A 154 -6.31 14.36 -15.91
N LEU A 155 -7.25 15.05 -15.27
CA LEU A 155 -8.68 14.95 -15.59
C LEU A 155 -8.99 15.40 -17.03
N LYS A 156 -8.30 16.45 -17.50
CA LYS A 156 -8.46 16.96 -18.87
C LYS A 156 -7.90 15.97 -19.89
N LEU A 157 -6.68 15.47 -19.66
CA LEU A 157 -6.03 14.50 -20.54
C LEU A 157 -6.83 13.18 -20.61
N GLY A 158 -7.30 12.69 -19.47
CA GLY A 158 -8.04 11.43 -19.37
C GLY A 158 -9.51 11.53 -19.77
N LYS A 159 -10.00 12.73 -20.12
CA LYS A 159 -11.43 13.04 -20.31
C LYS A 159 -12.27 12.40 -19.19
N GLY A 160 -11.87 12.62 -17.95
CA GLY A 160 -12.29 11.80 -16.82
C GLY A 160 -11.10 11.43 -15.95
N ASN A 161 -11.31 10.56 -14.96
CA ASN A 161 -10.32 10.28 -13.92
C ASN A 161 -9.44 9.06 -14.22
N LYS A 162 -9.35 8.62 -15.49
CA LYS A 162 -8.55 7.45 -15.90
C LYS A 162 -7.13 7.47 -15.31
N TYR A 163 -6.44 8.62 -15.39
CA TYR A 163 -5.06 8.79 -14.91
C TYR A 163 -4.95 9.27 -13.45
N VAL A 164 -6.08 9.45 -12.75
CA VAL A 164 -6.11 9.95 -11.37
C VAL A 164 -7.37 9.46 -10.66
N GLN A 165 -7.56 8.15 -10.60
CA GLN A 165 -8.71 7.55 -9.91
C GLN A 165 -8.67 7.84 -8.40
N CYS A 166 -7.46 7.95 -7.86
CA CYS A 166 -7.18 8.30 -6.48
C CYS A 166 -6.10 9.39 -6.39
N GLY A 167 -6.26 10.31 -5.45
CA GLY A 167 -5.32 11.40 -5.17
C GLY A 167 -4.77 11.30 -3.76
N MET A 168 -3.44 11.28 -3.63
CA MET A 168 -2.75 11.25 -2.36
C MET A 168 -2.85 12.60 -1.65
N VAL A 169 -3.22 12.58 -0.36
CA VAL A 169 -3.31 13.74 0.55
C VAL A 169 -2.39 13.48 1.74
N MET A 170 -1.40 14.34 1.96
CA MET A 170 -0.45 14.21 3.08
C MET A 170 -1.07 14.66 4.40
N SER A 171 -0.69 14.03 5.52
CA SER A 171 -1.28 14.30 6.83
C SER A 171 -0.57 15.34 7.68
N MET A 172 0.69 15.67 7.36
CA MET A 172 1.48 16.62 8.14
C MET A 172 2.11 17.74 7.30
N PRO A 173 2.17 18.97 7.84
CA PRO A 173 2.92 20.09 7.27
C PRO A 173 4.46 19.96 7.45
N GLY A 174 4.96 18.84 8.00
CA GLY A 174 6.31 18.76 8.59
C GLY A 174 7.43 18.24 7.70
N TYR A 175 7.14 17.58 6.57
CA TYR A 175 8.17 17.04 5.68
C TYR A 175 8.36 17.90 4.44
N SER A 176 8.66 19.18 4.63
CA SER A 176 9.08 19.98 3.49
C SER A 176 10.48 19.57 3.03
N GLN A 177 11.50 19.41 3.88
CA GLN A 177 12.90 19.31 3.41
C GLN A 177 13.21 20.31 2.25
N GLY A 178 12.59 21.51 2.28
CA GLY A 178 12.61 22.49 1.18
C GLY A 178 11.44 22.43 0.17
N ARG A 179 10.40 21.63 0.41
CA ARG A 179 9.16 21.51 -0.39
C ARG A 179 8.01 22.33 0.21
N ALA A 180 6.86 22.38 -0.46
CA ALA A 180 5.70 23.12 0.03
C ALA A 180 5.11 22.55 1.32
N ILE A 181 4.43 23.42 2.07
CA ILE A 181 3.76 23.11 3.34
C ILE A 181 2.40 22.47 3.05
N HIS A 182 2.13 21.29 3.61
CA HIS A 182 0.81 20.67 3.59
C HIS A 182 -0.07 21.26 4.70
N SER A 183 -0.54 22.50 4.51
CA SER A 183 -1.39 23.18 5.50
C SER A 183 -2.80 22.60 5.55
N HIS A 184 -3.53 22.82 6.65
CA HIS A 184 -4.96 22.49 6.72
C HIS A 184 -5.75 23.12 5.57
N HIS A 185 -5.43 24.36 5.19
CA HIS A 185 -6.09 25.05 4.10
C HIS A 185 -5.93 24.32 2.77
N SER A 186 -4.68 24.04 2.35
CA SER A 186 -4.39 23.30 1.11
C SER A 186 -4.97 21.88 1.11
N ILE A 187 -4.91 21.18 2.25
CA ILE A 187 -5.50 19.85 2.41
C ILE A 187 -7.03 19.90 2.22
N ILE A 188 -7.71 20.84 2.88
CA ILE A 188 -9.17 21.00 2.77
C ILE A 188 -9.57 21.35 1.33
N GLU A 189 -8.84 22.26 0.68
CA GLU A 189 -9.07 22.61 -0.73
C GLU A 189 -8.90 21.40 -1.64
N GLY A 190 -7.79 20.66 -1.48
CA GLY A 190 -7.48 19.46 -2.25
C GLY A 190 -8.56 18.38 -2.10
N VAL A 191 -8.97 18.07 -0.87
CA VAL A 191 -10.01 17.06 -0.59
C VAL A 191 -11.34 17.45 -1.22
N LYS A 192 -11.77 18.71 -1.07
CA LYS A 192 -13.00 19.21 -1.72
C LYS A 192 -12.91 19.10 -3.23
N PHE A 193 -11.77 19.44 -3.82
CA PHE A 193 -11.53 19.31 -5.25
C PHE A 193 -11.59 17.83 -5.69
N PHE A 194 -10.96 16.92 -4.94
CA PHE A 194 -10.94 15.49 -5.24
C PHE A 194 -12.34 14.90 -5.23
N GLU A 195 -13.09 15.04 -4.13
CA GLU A 195 -14.43 14.46 -4.02
C GLU A 195 -15.38 15.05 -5.09
N LYS A 196 -15.33 16.36 -5.34
CA LYS A 196 -16.15 17.03 -6.38
C LYS A 196 -15.88 16.47 -7.78
N ASN A 197 -14.66 16.02 -8.06
CA ASN A 197 -14.26 15.53 -9.38
C ASN A 197 -14.14 14.00 -9.45
N CYS A 198 -14.73 13.27 -8.51
CA CYS A 198 -14.68 11.81 -8.45
C CYS A 198 -13.24 11.25 -8.37
N ILE A 199 -12.33 11.98 -7.74
CA ILE A 199 -11.00 11.48 -7.37
C ILE A 199 -11.10 10.99 -5.93
N LYS A 200 -10.82 9.72 -5.68
CA LYS A 200 -10.86 9.17 -4.31
C LYS A 200 -9.70 9.73 -3.49
N PRO A 201 -9.92 10.43 -2.36
CA PRO A 201 -8.81 10.82 -1.50
C PRO A 201 -8.18 9.59 -0.83
N MET A 202 -6.85 9.48 -0.91
CA MET A 202 -6.04 8.57 -0.11
C MET A 202 -5.24 9.40 0.89
N TYR A 203 -5.56 9.22 2.17
CA TYR A 203 -4.89 9.93 3.26
C TYR A 203 -3.60 9.21 3.59
N SER A 204 -2.50 9.79 3.12
CA SER A 204 -1.15 9.41 3.48
C SER A 204 -0.88 9.90 4.90
N VAL A 205 -1.00 8.99 5.88
CA VAL A 205 -0.94 9.29 7.30
C VAL A 205 0.40 8.89 7.87
N GLU A 206 1.22 9.88 8.22
CA GLU A 206 2.44 9.70 8.99
C GLU A 206 2.12 9.25 10.43
N ALA A 207 3.13 8.70 11.11
CA ALA A 207 3.01 8.25 12.49
C ALA A 207 2.47 9.37 13.37
N PHE A 208 1.43 9.04 14.16
CA PHE A 208 0.76 9.94 15.10
C PHE A 208 -0.01 11.12 14.46
N ALA A 209 -0.05 11.24 13.13
CA ALA A 209 -0.78 12.32 12.44
C ALA A 209 -2.26 12.00 12.15
N PHE A 210 -2.71 10.79 12.48
CA PHE A 210 -4.08 10.34 12.22
C PHE A 210 -5.13 11.25 12.86
N GLU A 211 -4.91 11.67 14.12
CA GLU A 211 -5.85 12.50 14.86
C GLU A 211 -6.08 13.85 14.16
N THR A 212 -5.01 14.42 13.59
CA THR A 212 -5.08 15.66 12.81
C THR A 212 -5.97 15.50 11.59
N ILE A 213 -5.81 14.41 10.83
CA ILE A 213 -6.68 14.11 9.68
C ILE A 213 -8.12 13.88 10.12
N LYS A 214 -8.33 13.07 11.16
CA LYS A 214 -9.67 12.74 11.66
C LYS A 214 -10.43 14.00 12.09
N THR A 215 -9.84 14.79 12.97
CA THR A 215 -10.47 16.00 13.51
C THR A 215 -10.63 17.11 12.47
N THR A 216 -9.72 17.19 11.50
CA THR A 216 -9.80 18.22 10.44
C THR A 216 -10.78 17.85 9.34
N LEU A 217 -10.85 16.58 8.94
CA LEU A 217 -11.56 16.16 7.72
C LEU A 217 -12.76 15.27 7.96
N PHE A 218 -12.66 14.28 8.85
CA PHE A 218 -13.69 13.26 9.03
C PHE A 218 -14.77 13.73 10.01
N ASP A 219 -14.38 14.22 11.19
CA ASP A 219 -15.32 14.70 12.22
C ASP A 219 -16.04 15.99 11.79
N THR A 220 -15.39 16.79 10.96
CA THR A 220 -15.96 18.02 10.36
C THR A 220 -16.80 17.75 9.12
N ASN A 221 -16.84 16.50 8.64
CA ASN A 221 -17.58 16.11 7.43
C ASN A 221 -17.13 16.91 6.19
N ILE A 222 -15.85 17.30 6.14
CA ILE A 222 -15.21 17.88 4.94
C ILE A 222 -14.90 16.77 3.93
N SER A 223 -14.43 15.62 4.40
CA SER A 223 -14.40 14.40 3.60
C SER A 223 -15.56 13.49 3.99
N ASN A 224 -16.35 13.12 2.99
CA ASN A 224 -17.56 12.33 3.18
C ASN A 224 -17.56 11.04 2.37
N TRP A 225 -16.51 10.80 1.58
CA TRP A 225 -16.43 9.64 0.71
C TRP A 225 -15.90 8.40 1.43
N LYS A 226 -16.78 7.76 2.20
CA LYS A 226 -16.51 6.46 2.84
C LYS A 226 -16.47 5.30 1.83
N PRO A 227 -15.70 4.22 2.10
CA PRO A 227 -14.77 4.08 3.21
C PRO A 227 -13.55 5.01 3.05
N TYR A 228 -13.05 5.62 4.13
CA TYR A 228 -11.88 6.48 4.09
C TYR A 228 -10.62 5.63 3.82
N TRP A 229 -9.92 5.92 2.73
CA TRP A 229 -8.66 5.25 2.45
C TRP A 229 -7.55 5.88 3.30
N ILE A 230 -7.22 5.22 4.40
CA ILE A 230 -6.19 5.66 5.34
C ILE A 230 -4.94 4.83 5.09
N ALA A 231 -3.93 5.42 4.47
CA ALA A 231 -2.66 4.80 4.14
C ALA A 231 -1.58 5.19 5.16
N LEU A 232 -1.30 4.32 6.13
CA LEU A 232 -0.26 4.56 7.12
C LEU A 232 1.13 4.48 6.48
N GLN A 233 1.85 5.61 6.46
CA GLN A 233 3.21 5.69 5.92
C GLN A 233 4.23 5.38 7.01
N LEU A 234 4.89 4.22 6.94
CA LEU A 234 5.87 3.82 7.95
C LEU A 234 7.22 3.52 7.32
N GLY A 235 8.15 4.48 7.44
CA GLY A 235 9.53 4.40 6.93
C GLY A 235 9.71 4.87 5.50
N LYS A 236 8.62 5.23 4.81
CA LYS A 236 8.64 5.80 3.46
C LYS A 236 9.49 7.08 3.48
N HIS A 237 10.34 7.28 2.47
CA HIS A 237 11.13 8.51 2.22
C HIS A 237 11.82 9.11 3.44
N ILE A 238 12.37 8.26 4.31
CA ILE A 238 12.97 8.63 5.61
C ILE A 238 12.02 9.36 6.58
N ASP A 239 10.72 9.43 6.28
CA ASP A 239 9.70 10.12 7.06
C ASP A 239 9.72 9.67 8.53
N GLN A 240 10.06 8.41 8.77
CA GLN A 240 10.22 7.80 10.09
C GLN A 240 11.41 6.85 10.17
N PHE A 241 12.10 6.88 11.31
CA PHE A 241 13.15 5.92 11.61
C PHE A 241 12.56 4.53 11.90
N THR A 242 12.36 3.71 10.88
CA THR A 242 11.85 2.32 11.02
C THR A 242 12.95 1.26 11.06
N HIS A 243 14.22 1.65 10.93
CA HIS A 243 15.35 0.70 10.91
C HIS A 243 15.70 0.13 12.29
N GLN A 244 15.25 0.78 13.37
CA GLN A 244 15.51 0.34 14.74
C GLN A 244 14.66 -0.88 15.08
N ASP A 245 15.31 -1.92 15.63
CA ASP A 245 14.64 -3.11 16.13
C ASP A 245 14.39 -3.00 17.64
N PRO A 246 13.20 -3.35 18.17
CA PRO A 246 11.97 -3.75 17.49
C PRO A 246 11.00 -2.57 17.26
N TRP A 247 11.54 -1.35 17.08
CA TRP A 247 10.75 -0.13 17.04
C TRP A 247 9.74 -0.10 15.89
N SER A 248 10.13 -0.52 14.69
CA SER A 248 9.22 -0.58 13.53
C SER A 248 7.97 -1.41 13.80
N TYR A 249 8.10 -2.49 14.57
CA TYR A 249 7.00 -3.41 14.85
C TYR A 249 6.01 -2.75 15.82
N ARG A 250 6.55 -2.14 16.88
CA ARG A 250 5.77 -1.39 17.88
C ARG A 250 5.06 -0.20 17.23
N LEU A 251 5.76 0.52 16.36
CA LEU A 251 5.20 1.66 15.63
C LEU A 251 4.04 1.21 14.74
N THR A 252 4.21 0.12 13.99
CA THR A 252 3.16 -0.45 13.14
C THR A 252 1.92 -0.81 13.94
N ILE A 253 2.09 -1.55 15.04
CA ILE A 253 0.99 -1.93 15.93
C ILE A 253 0.28 -0.68 16.47
N ASN A 254 1.03 0.28 17.02
CA ASN A 254 0.45 1.48 17.63
C ASN A 254 -0.31 2.34 16.63
N CYS A 255 0.23 2.55 15.42
CA CYS A 255 -0.44 3.35 14.39
C CYS A 255 -1.71 2.67 13.87
N MET A 256 -1.71 1.35 13.70
CA MET A 256 -2.92 0.62 13.30
C MET A 256 -3.97 0.61 14.41
N GLU A 257 -3.57 0.37 15.66
CA GLU A 257 -4.47 0.45 16.83
C GLU A 257 -5.11 1.83 16.95
N MET A 258 -4.33 2.90 16.72
CA MET A 258 -4.84 4.27 16.76
C MET A 258 -5.98 4.48 15.75
N VAL A 259 -5.89 3.95 14.53
CA VAL A 259 -6.99 4.05 13.56
C VAL A 259 -8.18 3.18 13.98
N LYS A 260 -7.95 1.90 14.27
CA LYS A 260 -9.02 0.93 14.53
C LYS A 260 -9.83 1.22 15.79
N ARG A 261 -9.22 1.84 16.81
CA ARG A 261 -9.93 2.25 18.04
C ARG A 261 -10.77 3.51 17.87
N ASN A 262 -10.42 4.36 16.90
CA ASN A 262 -11.03 5.68 16.74
C ASN A 262 -11.97 5.77 15.54
N MET A 263 -12.06 4.72 14.71
CA MET A 263 -12.92 4.67 13.53
C MET A 263 -13.71 3.35 13.46
N PRO A 264 -14.98 3.37 13.03
CA PRO A 264 -15.70 2.14 12.71
C PRO A 264 -15.05 1.38 11.54
N ASP A 265 -14.87 0.07 11.68
CA ASP A 265 -14.24 -0.80 10.65
C ASP A 265 -14.94 -0.74 9.28
N LYS A 266 -16.24 -0.44 9.25
CA LYS A 266 -17.04 -0.29 8.02
C LYS A 266 -16.76 1.01 7.26
N ASP A 267 -16.22 2.02 7.96
CA ASP A 267 -16.01 3.36 7.42
C ASP A 267 -14.59 3.56 6.92
N ILE A 268 -13.69 2.58 7.08
CA ILE A 268 -12.27 2.69 6.72
C ILE A 268 -11.87 1.62 5.70
N PHE A 269 -10.94 2.00 4.83
CA PHE A 269 -10.11 1.13 4.03
C PHE A 269 -8.68 1.33 4.50
N LEU A 270 -8.25 0.47 5.42
CA LEU A 270 -6.98 0.64 6.14
C LEU A 270 -5.81 0.07 5.33
N GLY A 271 -4.85 0.94 5.04
CA GLY A 271 -3.64 0.64 4.30
C GLY A 271 -2.37 0.78 5.14
N LEU A 272 -1.35 0.02 4.76
CA LEU A 272 -0.01 0.12 5.31
C LEU A 272 1.01 0.21 4.18
N HIS A 273 1.88 1.22 4.26
CA HIS A 273 2.99 1.44 3.34
C HIS A 273 4.30 1.27 4.10
N PRO A 274 4.76 0.02 4.28
CA PRO A 274 5.98 -0.29 5.01
C PRO A 274 7.20 -0.10 4.10
N ALA A 275 8.24 0.54 4.58
CA ALA A 275 9.44 0.78 3.78
C ALA A 275 10.73 0.51 4.56
N GLY A 276 11.86 0.60 3.86
CA GLY A 276 13.18 0.34 4.42
C GLY A 276 13.44 -1.16 4.68
N ARG A 277 14.49 -1.47 5.44
CA ARG A 277 14.94 -2.87 5.67
C ARG A 277 13.89 -3.73 6.37
N ASN A 278 13.08 -3.13 7.24
CA ASN A 278 12.09 -3.83 8.07
C ASN A 278 10.70 -3.93 7.42
N TRP A 279 10.58 -3.61 6.12
CA TRP A 279 9.28 -3.55 5.45
C TRP A 279 8.48 -4.86 5.55
N LEU A 280 9.16 -6.01 5.44
CA LEU A 280 8.50 -7.31 5.35
C LEU A 280 7.84 -7.73 6.67
N PRO A 281 8.53 -7.69 7.83
CA PRO A 281 7.87 -7.88 9.13
C PRO A 281 6.71 -6.90 9.37
N MET A 282 6.86 -5.64 8.97
CA MET A 282 5.79 -4.63 9.11
C MET A 282 4.58 -4.98 8.23
N ALA A 283 4.81 -5.39 6.98
CA ALA A 283 3.76 -5.88 6.09
C ALA A 283 3.00 -7.06 6.72
N VAL A 284 3.72 -8.03 7.27
CA VAL A 284 3.12 -9.18 7.97
C VAL A 284 2.29 -8.74 9.17
N ILE A 285 2.82 -7.85 10.04
CA ILE A 285 2.06 -7.28 11.14
C ILE A 285 0.79 -6.60 10.63
N GLY A 286 0.89 -5.81 9.55
CA GLY A 286 -0.24 -5.18 8.90
C GLY A 286 -1.31 -6.18 8.45
N LEU A 287 -0.88 -7.26 7.81
CA LEU A 287 -1.78 -8.34 7.38
C LEU A 287 -2.48 -9.00 8.57
N LEU A 288 -1.77 -9.27 9.66
CA LEU A 288 -2.34 -9.85 10.89
C LEU A 288 -3.33 -8.90 11.59
N TYR A 289 -3.05 -7.60 11.56
CA TYR A 289 -3.92 -6.55 12.11
C TYR A 289 -5.08 -6.15 11.20
N GLY A 290 -5.20 -6.76 10.03
CA GLY A 290 -6.33 -6.56 9.12
C GLY A 290 -6.21 -5.38 8.18
N ALA A 291 -4.98 -5.00 7.80
CA ALA A 291 -4.78 -4.13 6.66
C ALA A 291 -5.47 -4.72 5.41
N GLN A 292 -6.17 -3.86 4.68
CA GLN A 292 -6.89 -4.15 3.46
C GLN A 292 -6.07 -3.79 2.22
N VAL A 293 -5.09 -2.90 2.34
CA VAL A 293 -4.08 -2.65 1.31
C VAL A 293 -2.67 -2.64 1.89
N ILE A 294 -1.74 -3.28 1.20
CA ILE A 294 -0.31 -3.15 1.49
C ILE A 294 0.36 -2.58 0.23
N ARG A 295 1.15 -1.52 0.41
CA ARG A 295 1.96 -0.95 -0.66
C ARG A 295 3.36 -1.53 -0.66
N VAL A 296 3.80 -2.00 -1.82
CA VAL A 296 5.17 -2.51 -2.06
C VAL A 296 5.67 -2.06 -3.43
N GLY A 297 6.96 -2.15 -3.70
CA GLY A 297 7.59 -1.77 -4.95
C GLY A 297 8.96 -1.14 -4.75
N LEU A 298 9.66 -0.97 -5.86
CA LEU A 298 11.01 -0.44 -5.91
C LEU A 298 11.14 0.92 -5.22
N GLU A 299 10.07 1.73 -5.20
CA GLU A 299 10.08 3.04 -4.55
C GLU A 299 10.41 2.96 -3.05
N ASP A 300 9.84 1.99 -2.34
CA ASP A 300 9.79 1.96 -0.89
C ASP A 300 10.70 0.88 -0.29
N GLN A 301 10.87 -0.25 -1.00
CA GLN A 301 11.69 -1.36 -0.54
C GLN A 301 13.01 -1.44 -1.31
N PHE A 302 14.09 -1.25 -0.56
CA PHE A 302 15.43 -1.43 -1.11
C PHE A 302 15.85 -2.90 -1.17
N TYR A 303 15.65 -3.61 -0.06
CA TYR A 303 15.98 -5.01 0.06
C TYR A 303 14.73 -5.85 -0.11
N LEU A 304 14.85 -6.98 -0.81
CA LEU A 304 13.76 -7.93 -0.94
C LEU A 304 13.49 -8.64 0.39
N TYR A 305 14.53 -8.88 1.20
CA TYR A 305 14.41 -9.54 2.51
C TYR A 305 15.05 -8.71 3.64
N PRO A 306 14.51 -8.77 4.88
CA PRO A 306 15.05 -8.03 6.02
C PRO A 306 16.39 -8.58 6.53
N HIS A 307 16.65 -9.88 6.35
CA HIS A 307 17.84 -10.56 6.88
C HIS A 307 18.81 -11.03 5.80
N ARG A 308 18.64 -10.56 4.57
CA ARG A 308 19.51 -10.86 3.43
C ARG A 308 19.71 -9.59 2.61
N ASP A 309 20.77 -9.57 1.80
CA ASP A 309 21.12 -8.39 0.99
C ASP A 309 20.62 -8.48 -0.45
N ASP A 310 19.75 -9.44 -0.75
CA ASP A 310 19.06 -9.52 -2.03
C ASP A 310 18.29 -8.22 -2.28
N ILE A 311 18.55 -7.62 -3.44
CA ILE A 311 17.82 -6.47 -3.97
C ILE A 311 16.93 -6.95 -5.12
N PRO A 312 15.76 -6.34 -5.34
CA PRO A 312 14.91 -6.73 -6.44
C PRO A 312 15.58 -6.40 -7.78
N THR A 313 15.47 -7.31 -8.74
CA THR A 313 15.97 -7.16 -10.11
C THR A 313 14.85 -6.88 -11.11
N LYS A 314 13.60 -7.08 -10.69
CA LYS A 314 12.38 -6.75 -11.44
C LYS A 314 11.38 -6.02 -10.54
N ALA A 315 10.53 -5.22 -11.18
CA ALA A 315 9.47 -4.47 -10.53
C ALA A 315 8.52 -5.34 -9.69
N SER A 316 8.20 -6.54 -10.19
CA SER A 316 7.17 -7.42 -9.62
C SER A 316 7.63 -8.23 -8.41
N GLU A 317 8.93 -8.36 -8.13
CA GLU A 317 9.43 -9.32 -7.12
C GLU A 317 8.90 -9.03 -5.71
N ASN A 318 8.74 -7.76 -5.33
CA ASN A 318 8.12 -7.40 -4.05
C ASN A 318 6.63 -7.78 -4.02
N VAL A 319 5.92 -7.64 -5.14
CA VAL A 319 4.50 -8.03 -5.28
C VAL A 319 4.37 -9.54 -5.17
N GLU A 320 5.17 -10.30 -5.92
CA GLU A 320 5.16 -11.76 -5.90
C GLU A 320 5.43 -12.33 -4.51
N LEU A 321 6.43 -11.77 -3.81
CA LEU A 321 6.74 -12.15 -2.43
C LEU A 321 5.56 -11.89 -1.48
N LEU A 322 4.92 -10.72 -1.60
CA LEU A 322 3.76 -10.38 -0.78
C LEU A 322 2.55 -11.25 -1.09
N VAL A 323 2.27 -11.54 -2.37
CA VAL A 323 1.20 -12.46 -2.80
C VAL A 323 1.38 -13.84 -2.18
N LYS A 324 2.62 -14.36 -2.16
CA LYS A 324 2.93 -15.62 -1.50
C LYS A 324 2.58 -15.57 -0.01
N ILE A 325 3.02 -14.54 0.70
CA ILE A 325 2.77 -14.39 2.15
C ILE A 325 1.27 -14.26 2.46
N ILE A 326 0.53 -13.48 1.66
CA ILE A 326 -0.93 -13.34 1.80
C ILE A 326 -1.61 -14.71 1.70
N LYS A 327 -1.21 -15.52 0.71
CA LYS A 327 -1.74 -16.88 0.51
C LYS A 327 -1.33 -17.83 1.63
N ASP A 328 -0.07 -17.78 2.08
CA ASP A 328 0.44 -18.60 3.17
C ASP A 328 -0.27 -18.29 4.50
N LEU A 329 -0.75 -17.05 4.69
CA LEU A 329 -1.62 -16.64 5.81
C LEU A 329 -3.11 -17.00 5.61
N GLY A 330 -3.47 -17.64 4.49
CA GLY A 330 -4.84 -18.06 4.19
C GLY A 330 -5.77 -16.94 3.73
N ARG A 331 -5.23 -15.77 3.35
CA ARG A 331 -6.00 -14.64 2.79
C ARG A 331 -6.00 -14.69 1.26
N GLU A 332 -6.95 -14.01 0.64
CA GLU A 332 -7.02 -13.86 -0.81
C GLU A 332 -6.50 -12.49 -1.26
N VAL A 333 -5.85 -12.44 -2.42
CA VAL A 333 -5.49 -11.19 -3.09
C VAL A 333 -6.71 -10.70 -3.88
N ALA A 334 -7.05 -9.43 -3.71
CA ALA A 334 -8.19 -8.81 -4.39
C ALA A 334 -7.85 -8.54 -5.87
N THR A 335 -8.80 -8.85 -6.74
CA THR A 335 -8.77 -8.39 -8.14
C THR A 335 -8.93 -6.87 -8.23
N VAL A 336 -8.63 -6.29 -9.38
CA VAL A 336 -8.81 -4.84 -9.63
C VAL A 336 -10.26 -4.40 -9.42
N LYS A 337 -11.22 -5.22 -9.85
CA LYS A 337 -12.65 -4.95 -9.66
C LYS A 337 -13.01 -4.92 -8.18
N GLU A 338 -12.59 -5.94 -7.43
CA GLU A 338 -12.81 -6.02 -5.97
C GLU A 338 -12.10 -4.87 -5.25
N ALA A 339 -10.91 -4.47 -5.69
CA ALA A 339 -10.21 -3.31 -5.12
C ALA A 339 -11.00 -2.01 -5.30
N ARG A 340 -11.67 -1.80 -6.46
CA ARG A 340 -12.56 -0.64 -6.66
C ARG A 340 -13.76 -0.68 -5.73
N GLU A 341 -14.35 -1.86 -5.53
CA GLU A 341 -15.47 -2.04 -4.59
C GLU A 341 -15.04 -1.78 -3.14
N MET A 342 -13.89 -2.31 -2.73
CA MET A 342 -13.34 -2.14 -1.37
C MET A 342 -12.92 -0.70 -1.06
N THR A 343 -12.36 0.01 -2.04
CA THR A 343 -11.93 1.42 -1.89
C THR A 343 -13.07 2.41 -2.11
N GLY A 344 -14.12 2.01 -2.84
CA GLY A 344 -15.17 2.89 -3.32
C GLY A 344 -14.75 3.83 -4.47
N VAL A 345 -13.63 3.54 -5.15
CA VAL A 345 -13.18 4.26 -6.34
C VAL A 345 -14.22 4.11 -7.46
N LYS A 346 -14.55 5.22 -8.11
CA LYS A 346 -15.49 5.27 -9.25
C LYS A 346 -14.78 5.79 -10.48
N LEU A 347 -14.76 5.01 -11.55
CA LEU A 347 -14.21 5.47 -12.83
C LEU A 347 -15.25 6.35 -13.54
N ILE A 348 -14.84 7.54 -13.97
CA ILE A 348 -15.65 8.44 -14.78
C ILE A 348 -14.99 8.61 -16.16
N LYS A 349 -15.80 8.43 -17.21
CA LYS A 349 -15.47 8.84 -18.58
C LYS A 349 -16.41 9.99 -18.94
N LYS A 350 -15.86 11.10 -19.42
CA LYS A 350 -16.59 12.19 -20.05
C LYS A 350 -16.42 12.02 -21.55
N ASP A 351 -17.55 11.97 -22.25
CA ASP A 351 -17.59 11.85 -23.71
C ASP A 351 -16.89 13.03 -24.42
#